data_AF-A0A7K2PBU3-F1
#
_entry.id   AF-A0A7K2PBU3-F1
#
_cell.length_a   1.000
_cell.length_b   1.000
_cell.length_c   1.000
_cell.angle_alpha   90.00
_cell.angle_beta   90.00
_cell.angle_gamma   90.00
#
_symmetry.space_group_name_H-M   'P 1'
#
loop_
_entity.id
_entity.type
_entity.pdbx_description
1 polymer ?
#
loop_
_entity_poly.entity_id
_entity_poly.type
_entity_poly.pdbx_seq_one_letter_code
_entity_poly.pdbx_strand_id
1 'polypeptide(L)'
;MSTPAELLTEGREQRIFSGAAWSVGGPQGPLDRGWTGTRRWDGPPLDGDDLWDLASVTKPIAGLVVMALVERGALGLDDTVGAYLPDYRDGDKAELTVRQLLTHTSGIPGQVPL
;
A
#
# COMPACT_ATOMS: atom_id res chain seq x y z
N MET A 1 9.45 -0.09 -27.42
CA MET A 1 9.04 0.30 -26.05
C MET A 1 10.00 -0.41 -25.13
N SER A 2 10.66 0.29 -24.21
CA SER A 2 11.57 -0.34 -23.26
C SER A 2 10.78 -1.23 -22.28
N THR A 3 11.34 -2.38 -21.95
CA THR A 3 10.81 -3.31 -20.93
C THR A 3 11.00 -2.74 -19.52
N PRO A 4 10.26 -3.23 -18.51
CA PRO A 4 10.50 -2.87 -17.11
C PRO A 4 11.94 -3.14 -16.67
N ALA A 5 12.52 -4.26 -17.12
CA ALA A 5 13.90 -4.64 -16.82
C ALA A 5 14.92 -3.60 -17.31
N GLU A 6 14.77 -3.13 -18.55
CA GLU A 6 15.63 -2.10 -19.15
C GLU A 6 15.52 -0.78 -18.39
N LEU A 7 14.29 -0.31 -18.15
CA LEU A 7 14.04 0.95 -17.44
C LEU A 7 14.58 0.96 -16.01
N LEU A 8 14.38 -0.14 -15.28
CA LEU A 8 14.83 -0.24 -13.89
C LEU A 8 16.34 -0.40 -13.78
N THR A 9 16.97 -1.10 -14.75
CA THR A 9 18.43 -1.21 -14.82
C THR A 9 19.05 0.15 -15.13
N GLU A 10 18.52 0.86 -16.13
CA GLU A 10 18.95 2.22 -16.46
C GLU A 10 18.80 3.18 -15.27
N GLY A 11 17.66 3.13 -14.56
CA GLY A 11 17.45 3.93 -13.34
C GLY A 11 18.46 3.64 -12.23
N ARG A 12 18.89 2.38 -12.09
CA ARG A 12 19.96 2.00 -11.16
C ARG A 12 21.32 2.54 -11.59
N GLU A 13 21.65 2.45 -12.88
CA GLU A 13 22.90 3.00 -13.45
C GLU A 13 22.98 4.52 -13.27
N GLN A 14 21.84 5.21 -13.45
CA GLN A 14 21.68 6.65 -13.21
C GLN A 14 21.60 7.02 -11.71
N ARG A 15 21.73 6.04 -10.81
CA ARG A 15 21.72 6.19 -9.35
C ARG A 15 20.42 6.79 -8.77
N ILE A 16 19.27 6.54 -9.39
CA ILE A 16 17.96 7.00 -8.90
C ILE A 16 17.55 6.25 -7.62
N PHE A 17 17.82 4.94 -7.56
CA PHE A 17 17.54 4.06 -6.42
C PHE A 17 18.63 2.99 -6.30
N SER A 18 18.85 2.48 -5.08
CA SER A 18 19.82 1.41 -4.88
C SER A 18 19.30 0.05 -5.35
N GLY A 19 18.00 -0.19 -5.41
CA GLY A 19 17.51 -1.46 -5.90
C GLY A 19 16.06 -1.37 -6.29
N ALA A 20 15.65 -2.25 -7.18
CA ALA A 20 14.26 -2.37 -7.58
C ALA A 20 13.92 -3.84 -7.85
N ALA A 21 12.66 -4.19 -7.62
CA ALA A 21 12.05 -5.44 -8.03
C ALA A 21 10.73 -5.14 -8.76
N TRP A 22 10.36 -5.99 -9.71
CA TRP A 22 9.13 -5.84 -10.49
C TRP A 22 8.47 -7.18 -10.77
N SER A 23 7.16 -7.11 -11.01
CA SER A 23 6.37 -8.22 -11.52
C SER A 23 5.28 -7.66 -12.44
N VAL A 24 5.17 -8.22 -13.63
CA VAL A 24 4.14 -7.94 -14.62
C VAL A 24 3.36 -9.22 -14.87
N GLY A 25 2.04 -9.14 -14.83
CA GLY A 25 1.17 -10.27 -15.09
C GLY A 25 -0.13 -9.83 -15.74
N GLY A 26 -0.81 -10.79 -16.37
CA GLY A 26 -2.14 -10.63 -16.93
C GLY A 26 -3.09 -11.73 -16.46
N PRO A 27 -4.33 -11.77 -16.98
CA PRO A 27 -5.31 -12.79 -16.63
C PRO A 27 -4.84 -14.24 -16.87
N GLN A 28 -3.88 -14.43 -17.77
CA GLN A 28 -3.32 -15.71 -18.20
C GLN A 28 -2.10 -16.12 -17.37
N GLY A 29 -1.65 -15.28 -16.44
CA GLY A 29 -0.51 -15.53 -15.57
C GLY A 29 0.59 -14.46 -15.66
N PRO A 30 1.75 -14.73 -15.01
CA PRO A 30 2.88 -13.83 -15.02
C PRO A 30 3.49 -13.71 -16.42
N LEU A 31 3.85 -12.50 -16.81
CA LEU A 31 4.49 -12.17 -18.09
C LEU A 31 5.99 -11.90 -17.91
N ASP A 32 6.36 -11.21 -16.83
CA ASP A 32 7.74 -10.84 -16.53
C ASP A 32 7.91 -10.58 -15.02
N ARG A 33 9.09 -10.84 -14.48
CA ARG A 33 9.46 -10.50 -13.11
C ARG A 33 10.97 -10.49 -12.95
N GLY A 34 11.47 -9.67 -12.05
CA GLY A 34 12.90 -9.62 -11.78
C GLY A 34 13.26 -8.58 -10.73
N TRP A 35 14.57 -8.40 -10.55
CA TRP A 35 15.14 -7.39 -9.68
C TRP A 35 16.49 -6.92 -10.22
N THR A 36 16.93 -5.75 -9.77
CA THR A 36 18.25 -5.18 -10.09
C THR A 36 18.78 -4.37 -8.92
N GLY A 37 20.11 -4.35 -8.76
CA GLY A 37 20.78 -3.54 -7.75
C GLY A 37 21.03 -4.25 -6.42
N THR A 38 21.03 -3.47 -5.33
CA THR A 38 21.56 -3.82 -4.01
C THR A 38 20.64 -3.28 -2.91
N ARG A 39 20.65 -3.90 -1.73
CA ARG A 39 19.78 -3.53 -0.58
C ARG A 39 19.94 -2.09 -0.10
N ARG A 40 21.11 -1.52 -0.34
CA ARG A 40 21.48 -0.11 -0.14
C ARG A 40 22.65 0.21 -1.07
N TRP A 41 22.99 1.49 -1.21
CA TRP A 41 24.25 1.86 -1.87
C TRP A 41 25.43 1.13 -1.22
N ASP A 42 26.28 0.51 -2.04
CA ASP A 42 27.44 -0.30 -1.63
C ASP A 42 27.12 -1.50 -0.71
N GLY A 43 25.83 -1.88 -0.66
CA GLY A 43 25.35 -3.05 0.07
C GLY A 43 25.40 -4.34 -0.75
N PRO A 44 25.00 -5.47 -0.15
CA PRO A 44 24.90 -6.74 -0.87
C PRO A 44 23.87 -6.66 -2.02
N PRO A 45 24.05 -7.46 -3.08
CA PRO A 45 23.06 -7.59 -4.15
C PRO A 45 21.71 -8.06 -3.60
N LEU A 46 20.64 -7.68 -4.30
CA LEU A 46 19.33 -8.27 -4.08
C LEU A 46 19.36 -9.75 -4.53
N ASP A 47 18.62 -10.59 -3.83
CA ASP A 47 18.55 -12.05 -4.07
C ASP A 47 17.20 -12.54 -4.59
N GLY A 48 16.20 -11.65 -4.61
CA GLY A 48 14.84 -11.96 -5.09
C GLY A 48 13.86 -12.36 -3.98
N ASP A 49 14.35 -12.59 -2.76
CA ASP A 49 13.56 -12.90 -1.56
C ASP A 49 13.59 -11.76 -0.52
N ASP A 50 14.13 -10.60 -0.92
CA ASP A 50 14.24 -9.40 -0.11
C ASP A 50 12.88 -8.90 0.39
N LEU A 51 12.81 -8.56 1.68
CA LEU A 51 11.65 -7.89 2.28
C LEU A 51 11.74 -6.38 2.12
N TRP A 52 10.62 -5.77 1.73
CA TRP A 52 10.49 -4.33 1.54
C TRP A 52 9.47 -3.75 2.52
N ASP A 53 9.75 -2.55 3.04
CA ASP A 53 8.72 -1.76 3.69
C ASP A 53 7.74 -1.25 2.63
N LEU A 54 6.52 -1.78 2.66
CA LEU A 54 5.48 -1.46 1.69
C LEU A 54 4.84 -0.08 1.95
N ALA A 55 5.07 0.54 3.11
CA ALA A 55 4.52 1.83 3.48
C ALA A 55 3.03 1.95 3.09
N SER A 56 2.68 2.93 2.24
CA SER A 56 1.29 3.15 1.81
C SER A 56 0.69 2.05 0.94
N VAL A 57 1.48 1.13 0.38
CA VAL A 57 0.97 -0.07 -0.32
C VAL A 57 0.28 -1.05 0.66
N THR A 58 0.45 -0.84 1.97
CA THR A 58 -0.33 -1.54 3.01
C THR A 58 -1.83 -1.16 2.99
N LYS A 59 -2.20 0.05 2.52
CA LYS A 59 -3.59 0.53 2.58
C LYS A 59 -4.57 -0.33 1.77
N PRO A 60 -4.29 -0.72 0.51
CA PRO A 60 -5.13 -1.69 -0.20
C PRO A 60 -5.35 -3.02 0.54
N ILE A 61 -4.35 -3.51 1.27
CA ILE A 61 -4.50 -4.74 2.08
C ILE A 61 -5.48 -4.51 3.23
N ALA A 62 -5.35 -3.39 3.94
CA ALA A 62 -6.33 -3.00 4.96
C ALA A 62 -7.73 -2.83 4.35
N GLY A 63 -7.84 -2.19 3.19
CA GLY A 63 -9.09 -2.05 2.44
C GLY A 63 -9.73 -3.38 2.08
N LEU A 64 -8.94 -4.38 1.65
CA LEU A 64 -9.42 -5.74 1.40
C LEU A 64 -10.03 -6.37 2.66
N VAL A 65 -9.37 -6.21 3.81
CA VAL A 65 -9.90 -6.71 5.09
C VAL A 65 -11.23 -6.03 5.45
N VAL A 66 -11.32 -4.70 5.27
CA VAL A 66 -12.59 -3.98 5.50
C VAL A 66 -13.70 -4.49 4.58
N MET A 67 -13.43 -4.66 3.29
CA MET A 67 -14.42 -5.16 2.34
C MET A 67 -14.85 -6.60 2.63
N ALA A 68 -13.94 -7.45 3.12
CA ALA A 68 -14.28 -8.81 3.56
C ALA A 68 -15.20 -8.81 4.80
N LEU A 69 -15.04 -7.84 5.71
CA LEU A 69 -15.97 -7.65 6.84
C LEU A 69 -17.34 -7.13 6.37
N VAL A 70 -17.36 -6.25 5.36
CA VAL A 70 -18.59 -5.77 4.71
C VAL A 70 -19.36 -6.91 4.07
N GLU A 71 -18.69 -7.77 3.31
CA GLU A 71 -19.30 -8.95 2.69
C GLU A 71 -19.94 -9.88 3.73
N ARG A 72 -19.34 -9.98 4.92
CA ARG A 72 -19.84 -10.82 6.03
C ARG A 72 -20.95 -10.14 6.84
N GLY A 73 -21.31 -8.89 6.54
CA GLY A 73 -22.25 -8.10 7.33
C GLY A 73 -21.74 -7.74 8.73
N ALA A 74 -20.44 -7.88 8.99
CA ALA A 74 -19.82 -7.54 10.27
C ALA A 74 -19.48 -6.06 10.38
N LEU A 75 -19.50 -5.34 9.26
CA LEU A 75 -19.21 -3.92 9.15
C LEU A 75 -20.00 -3.32 7.97
N GLY A 76 -20.57 -2.13 8.12
CA GLY A 76 -21.21 -1.37 7.05
C GLY A 76 -20.32 -0.24 6.55
N LEU A 77 -20.36 0.05 5.25
CA LEU A 77 -19.61 1.20 4.69
C LEU A 77 -20.12 2.54 5.23
N ASP A 78 -21.40 2.62 5.58
CA ASP A 78 -22.05 3.82 6.11
C ASP A 78 -22.15 3.80 7.64
N ASP A 79 -21.58 2.79 8.29
CA ASP A 79 -21.43 2.79 9.74
C ASP A 79 -20.41 3.84 10.16
N THR A 80 -20.62 4.39 11.36
CA THR A 80 -19.79 5.47 11.89
C THR A 80 -18.66 4.95 12.76
N VAL A 81 -17.58 5.72 12.89
CA VAL A 81 -16.44 5.40 13.75
C VAL A 81 -16.87 5.19 15.21
N GLY A 82 -17.77 6.05 15.72
CA GLY A 82 -18.27 5.95 17.09
C GLY A 82 -19.06 4.66 17.37
N ALA A 83 -19.66 4.04 16.35
CA ALA A 83 -20.34 2.75 16.50
C ALA A 83 -19.36 1.64 16.90
N TYR A 84 -18.13 1.66 16.37
CA TYR A 84 -17.12 0.61 16.55
C TYR A 84 -16.02 0.93 17.55
N LEU A 85 -15.64 2.21 17.70
CA LEU A 85 -14.53 2.63 18.56
C LEU A 85 -15.08 3.44 19.75
N PRO A 86 -15.25 2.83 20.93
CA PRO A 86 -15.83 3.50 22.11
C PRO A 86 -15.13 4.80 22.48
N ASP A 87 -13.81 4.86 22.34
CA ASP A 87 -12.99 6.04 22.66
C ASP A 87 -13.30 7.26 21.77
N TYR A 88 -13.98 7.06 20.65
CA TYR A 88 -14.32 8.10 19.68
C TYR A 88 -15.79 8.52 19.71
N ARG A 89 -16.63 7.88 20.55
CA ARG A 89 -18.10 8.09 20.57
C ARG A 89 -18.53 9.52 20.79
N ASP A 90 -17.84 10.24 21.68
CA ASP A 90 -18.16 11.63 22.02
C ASP A 90 -17.20 12.63 21.36
N GLY A 91 -16.42 12.17 20.37
CA GLY A 91 -15.39 12.95 19.70
C GLY A 91 -15.82 13.59 18.37
N ASP A 92 -15.00 14.49 17.86
CA ASP A 92 -15.16 15.16 16.56
C ASP A 92 -15.12 14.21 15.34
N LYS A 93 -14.79 12.94 15.57
CA LYS A 93 -14.68 11.88 14.57
C LYS A 93 -15.81 10.86 14.66
N ALA A 94 -16.71 10.97 15.65
CA ALA A 94 -17.73 9.95 15.93
C ALA A 94 -18.57 9.63 14.70
N GLU A 95 -18.97 10.67 13.95
CA GLU A 95 -19.88 10.59 12.78
C GLU A 95 -19.18 10.28 11.46
N LEU A 96 -17.85 10.14 11.45
CA LEU A 96 -17.13 9.77 10.24
C LEU A 96 -17.49 8.35 9.83
N THR A 97 -17.79 8.12 8.56
CA THR A 97 -18.14 6.79 8.07
C THR A 97 -16.92 5.99 7.65
N VAL A 98 -17.02 4.67 7.69
CA VAL A 98 -15.99 3.77 7.13
C VAL A 98 -15.69 4.14 5.67
N ARG A 99 -16.72 4.45 4.87
CA ARG A 99 -16.57 4.92 3.49
C ARG A 99 -15.68 6.15 3.40
N GLN A 100 -15.93 7.17 4.22
CA GLN A 100 -15.13 8.41 4.22
C GLN A 100 -13.66 8.15 4.56
N LEU A 101 -13.38 7.19 5.44
CA LEU A 101 -12.01 6.78 5.76
C LEU A 101 -11.35 6.08 4.56
N LEU A 102 -12.03 5.10 3.95
CA LEU A 102 -11.51 4.35 2.80
C LEU A 102 -11.28 5.22 1.56
N THR A 103 -12.09 6.26 1.37
CA THR A 103 -12.01 7.16 0.20
C THR A 103 -11.24 8.45 0.44
N HIS A 104 -10.61 8.60 1.61
CA HIS A 104 -9.88 9.82 1.97
C HIS A 104 -10.73 11.10 1.89
N THR A 105 -12.01 11.04 2.28
CA THR A 105 -12.94 12.19 2.27
C THR A 105 -13.42 12.57 3.67
N SER A 106 -12.82 12.01 4.72
CA SER A 106 -13.16 12.30 6.12
C SER A 106 -12.72 13.67 6.63
N GLY A 107 -11.83 14.37 5.90
CA GLY A 107 -11.24 15.64 6.34
C GLY A 107 -10.17 15.49 7.42
N ILE A 108 -9.81 14.27 7.84
CA ILE A 108 -8.70 14.03 8.77
C ILE A 108 -7.38 14.43 8.08
N PRO A 109 -6.53 15.25 8.71
CA PRO A 109 -5.23 15.60 8.15
C PRO A 109 -4.34 14.35 7.99
N GLY A 110 -3.63 14.26 6.87
CA GLY A 110 -2.80 13.09 6.53
C GLY A 110 -1.61 12.85 7.45
N GLN A 111 -1.23 13.85 8.25
CA GLN A 111 -0.22 13.74 9.30
C GLN A 111 -0.68 14.53 10.52
N VAL A 112 -0.50 13.93 11.69
CA VAL A 112 -0.53 14.64 12.98
C VAL A 112 0.94 14.90 13.34
N PRO A 113 1.32 16.09 13.85
CA PRO A 113 2.67 16.32 14.32
C PRO A 113 3.10 15.25 15.34
N LEU A 114 4.34 14.77 15.22
CA LEU A 114 4.96 13.86 16.20
C LEU A 114 5.25 14.58 17.52
#